data_AF-A0A136KFI4-F1
#
_entry.id   AF-A0A136KFI4-F1
#
_cell.length_a   1.000
_cell.length_b   1.000
_cell.length_c   1.000
_cell.angle_alpha   90.00
_cell.angle_beta   90.00
_cell.angle_gamma   90.00
#
_symmetry.space_group_name_H-M   'P 1'
#
loop_
_entity.id
_entity.type
_entity.pdbx_description
1 polymer ?
#
loop_
_entity_poly.entity_id
_entity_poly.type
_entity_poly.pdbx_seq_one_letter_code
_entity_poly.pdbx_strand_id
1 'polypeptide(L)'
;MPKISKIMAHEIIDSRGVPTIRAYLGMDTGRYVKAEIPSGKALSKYEPQEIRDGDPARYEGQGVQVALRYINDLIGPKLIGASVDRIHEIDKWLLEADGTENRSKLGSNTILAISLLLLKAGAKDAGVPVYVYINQLYKSRHEEAPVIQNIPAPIVNLINGGSHGSKTLDFQEFHIIPSTSLSFAKALEHSVAIYQNIQHVLEYRNVGTFSLATGRFYPSATNKH
;
A
#
# COMPACT_ATOMS: atom_id res chain seq x y z
N MET A 1 22.77 14.28 -10.34
CA MET A 1 21.66 13.40 -9.93
C MET A 1 21.56 12.25 -10.92
N PRO A 2 21.38 11.01 -10.44
CA PRO A 2 21.25 9.84 -11.29
C PRO A 2 20.08 9.97 -12.23
N LYS A 3 20.26 9.47 -13.44
CA LYS A 3 19.21 9.37 -14.44
C LYS A 3 18.59 7.99 -14.43
N ILE A 4 17.31 7.93 -14.74
CA ILE A 4 16.58 6.68 -14.95
C ILE A 4 17.18 5.99 -16.17
N SER A 5 17.67 4.76 -16.00
CA SER A 5 18.19 3.95 -17.10
C SER A 5 17.17 2.93 -17.59
N LYS A 6 16.32 2.41 -16.70
CA LYS A 6 15.28 1.43 -17.04
C LYS A 6 14.17 1.41 -15.99
N ILE A 7 12.93 1.21 -16.43
CA ILE A 7 11.80 0.84 -15.58
C ILE A 7 11.23 -0.48 -16.11
N MET A 8 10.93 -1.41 -15.21
CA MET A 8 10.29 -2.69 -15.54
C MET A 8 9.26 -3.05 -14.47
N ALA A 9 8.16 -3.68 -14.87
CA ALA A 9 7.13 -4.16 -13.98
C ALA A 9 6.67 -5.57 -14.35
N HIS A 10 6.31 -6.34 -13.32
CA HIS A 10 5.83 -7.71 -13.41
C HIS A 10 4.58 -7.91 -12.54
N GLU A 11 3.75 -8.86 -12.94
CA GLU A 11 2.62 -9.34 -12.14
C GLU A 11 3.16 -10.18 -10.99
N ILE A 12 2.70 -9.88 -9.77
CA ILE A 12 2.92 -10.68 -8.57
C ILE A 12 1.57 -10.93 -7.89
N ILE A 13 1.53 -11.74 -6.84
CA ILE A 13 0.31 -12.03 -6.08
C ILE A 13 0.37 -11.33 -4.72
N ASP A 14 -0.71 -10.64 -4.34
CA ASP A 14 -0.84 -9.95 -3.04
C ASP A 14 -1.20 -10.92 -1.89
N SER A 15 -1.33 -10.40 -0.67
CA SER A 15 -1.63 -11.21 0.52
C SER A 15 -3.00 -11.90 0.50
N ARG A 16 -3.89 -11.54 -0.44
CA ARG A 16 -5.22 -12.13 -0.62
C ARG A 16 -5.26 -13.12 -1.80
N GLY A 17 -4.13 -13.36 -2.47
CA GLY A 17 -4.12 -14.19 -3.67
C GLY A 17 -4.51 -13.44 -4.95
N VAL A 18 -4.60 -12.10 -4.92
CA VAL A 18 -5.03 -11.29 -6.06
C VAL A 18 -3.81 -10.71 -6.80
N PRO A 19 -3.78 -10.69 -8.14
CA PRO A 19 -2.68 -10.07 -8.88
C PRO A 19 -2.44 -8.61 -8.49
N THR A 20 -1.17 -8.21 -8.44
CA THR A 20 -0.74 -6.83 -8.28
C THR A 20 0.62 -6.60 -8.96
N ILE A 21 1.14 -5.39 -8.88
CA ILE A 21 2.34 -4.94 -9.59
C ILE A 21 3.55 -4.97 -8.68
N ARG A 22 4.64 -5.56 -9.15
CA ARG A 22 6.00 -5.31 -8.66
C ARG A 22 6.78 -4.58 -9.75
N ALA A 23 7.33 -3.43 -9.42
CA ALA A 23 8.10 -2.63 -10.36
C ALA A 23 9.52 -2.36 -9.85
N TYR A 24 10.42 -2.09 -10.81
CA TYR A 24 11.83 -1.84 -10.62
C TYR A 24 12.23 -0.59 -11.39
N LEU A 25 13.12 0.22 -10.81
CA LEU A 25 13.76 1.36 -11.46
C LEU A 25 15.27 1.21 -11.32
N GLY A 26 15.97 1.13 -12.45
CA GLY A 26 17.41 1.20 -12.56
C GLY A 26 17.89 2.62 -12.85
N MET A 27 19.05 2.97 -12.29
CA MET A 27 19.74 4.24 -12.53
C MET A 27 20.99 4.03 -13.38
N ASP A 28 21.46 5.09 -14.03
CA ASP A 28 22.75 5.13 -14.76
C ASP A 28 23.97 4.83 -13.87
N THR A 29 23.86 5.10 -12.57
CA THR A 29 24.86 4.72 -11.55
C THR A 29 24.91 3.22 -11.26
N GLY A 30 24.09 2.38 -11.91
CA GLY A 30 24.00 0.93 -11.64
C GLY A 30 23.17 0.55 -10.41
N ARG A 31 22.76 1.53 -9.59
CA ARG A 31 21.84 1.33 -8.47
C ARG A 31 20.42 1.08 -8.98
N TYR A 32 19.63 0.29 -8.25
CA TYR A 32 18.20 0.10 -8.53
C TYR A 32 17.34 0.11 -7.27
N VAL A 33 16.03 0.31 -7.44
CA VAL A 33 15.01 0.23 -6.39
C VAL A 33 13.81 -0.60 -6.82
N LYS A 34 13.00 -1.04 -5.85
CA LYS A 34 11.81 -1.88 -6.05
C LYS A 34 10.58 -1.29 -5.34
N ALA A 35 9.42 -1.36 -5.97
CA ALA A 35 8.12 -1.08 -5.37
C ALA A 35 7.16 -2.26 -5.60
N GLU A 36 6.29 -2.51 -4.63
CA GLU A 36 5.20 -3.48 -4.68
C GLU A 36 3.94 -2.73 -4.30
N ILE A 37 2.91 -2.85 -5.14
CA ILE A 37 1.74 -1.97 -5.07
C ILE A 37 0.65 -2.68 -4.28
N PRO A 38 0.16 -2.08 -3.18
CA PRO A 38 -0.98 -2.65 -2.47
C PRO A 38 -2.21 -2.56 -3.37
N SER A 39 -3.16 -3.47 -3.17
CA SER A 39 -4.46 -3.39 -3.82
C SER A 39 -5.57 -3.10 -2.82
N GLY A 40 -6.39 -2.09 -3.13
CA GLY A 40 -7.62 -1.76 -2.43
C GLY A 40 -8.85 -2.01 -3.29
N LYS A 41 -10.00 -2.26 -2.65
CA LYS A 41 -11.29 -2.25 -3.35
C LYS A 41 -11.81 -0.82 -3.30
N ALA A 42 -11.93 -0.15 -4.45
CA ALA A 42 -12.57 1.16 -4.52
C ALA A 42 -14.02 1.06 -4.06
N LEU A 43 -14.40 1.83 -3.04
CA LEU A 43 -15.73 1.83 -2.44
C LEU A 43 -16.66 2.87 -3.10
N SER A 44 -16.09 3.87 -3.77
CA SER A 44 -16.86 4.90 -4.47
C SER A 44 -16.25 5.25 -5.83
N LYS A 45 -17.08 5.79 -6.74
CA LYS A 45 -16.66 6.26 -8.07
C LYS A 45 -15.65 7.42 -8.04
N TYR A 46 -15.53 8.09 -6.89
CA TYR A 46 -14.62 9.21 -6.66
C TYR A 46 -13.25 8.75 -6.16
N GLU A 47 -13.12 7.49 -5.76
CA GLU A 47 -11.83 6.95 -5.31
C GLU A 47 -10.91 6.63 -6.50
N PRO A 48 -9.58 6.78 -6.33
CA PRO A 48 -8.59 6.33 -7.30
C PRO A 48 -8.84 4.89 -7.75
N GLN A 49 -9.09 4.70 -9.05
CA GLN A 49 -9.45 3.41 -9.61
C GLN A 49 -8.21 2.65 -10.07
N GLU A 50 -8.01 1.44 -9.55
CA GLU A 50 -7.03 0.50 -10.09
C GLU A 50 -7.50 -0.03 -11.44
N ILE A 51 -6.60 -0.11 -12.42
CA ILE A 51 -6.92 -0.78 -13.69
C ILE A 51 -6.67 -2.28 -13.58
N ARG A 52 -7.67 -3.05 -14.03
CA ARG A 52 -7.70 -4.51 -14.07
C ARG A 52 -7.98 -4.98 -15.49
N ASP A 53 -7.55 -6.18 -15.81
CA ASP A 53 -7.66 -6.73 -17.17
C ASP A 53 -9.10 -7.01 -17.58
N GLY A 54 -9.98 -7.36 -16.64
CA GLY A 54 -11.38 -7.70 -16.92
C GLY A 54 -11.58 -9.02 -17.66
N ASP A 55 -10.50 -9.76 -17.94
CA ASP A 55 -10.52 -11.08 -18.58
C ASP A 55 -10.96 -12.18 -17.58
N PRO A 56 -12.16 -12.76 -17.72
CA PRO A 56 -12.65 -13.77 -16.78
C PRO A 56 -11.80 -15.04 -16.77
N ALA A 57 -11.06 -15.33 -17.86
CA ALA A 57 -10.21 -16.51 -17.94
C ALA A 57 -8.94 -16.40 -17.08
N ARG A 58 -8.57 -15.19 -16.64
CA ARG A 58 -7.39 -14.93 -15.80
C ARG A 58 -7.76 -14.24 -14.51
N TYR A 59 -7.60 -14.95 -13.40
CA TYR A 59 -7.83 -14.43 -12.05
C TYR A 59 -9.22 -13.76 -11.91
N GLU A 60 -10.25 -14.30 -12.56
CA GLU A 60 -11.62 -13.76 -12.53
C GLU A 60 -11.69 -12.27 -12.93
N GLY A 61 -10.87 -11.87 -13.91
CA GLY A 61 -10.79 -10.49 -14.38
C GLY A 61 -9.87 -9.58 -13.55
N GLN A 62 -9.24 -10.08 -12.48
CA GLN A 62 -8.38 -9.29 -11.59
C GLN A 62 -6.92 -9.20 -12.04
N GLY A 63 -6.56 -9.70 -13.23
CA GLY A 63 -5.22 -9.52 -13.80
C GLY A 63 -4.81 -8.05 -13.93
N VAL A 64 -3.51 -7.78 -14.03
CA VAL A 64 -2.96 -6.41 -14.13
C VAL A 64 -2.09 -6.18 -15.37
N GLN A 65 -2.21 -7.02 -16.40
CA GLN A 65 -1.41 -6.91 -17.62
C GLN A 65 -1.56 -5.56 -18.33
N VAL A 66 -2.76 -4.96 -18.33
CA VAL A 66 -2.96 -3.61 -18.89
C VAL A 66 -2.08 -2.57 -18.18
N ALA A 67 -2.04 -2.61 -16.84
CA ALA A 67 -1.18 -1.73 -16.05
C ALA A 67 0.31 -1.97 -16.34
N LEU A 68 0.71 -3.23 -16.47
CA LEU A 68 2.10 -3.58 -16.81
C LEU A 68 2.51 -3.05 -18.18
N ARG A 69 1.63 -3.11 -19.19
CA ARG A 69 1.92 -2.50 -20.51
C ARG A 69 2.07 -0.99 -20.41
N TYR A 70 1.23 -0.31 -19.62
CA TYR A 70 1.40 1.13 -19.40
C TYR A 70 2.79 1.44 -18.82
N ILE A 71 3.24 0.66 -17.82
CA ILE A 71 4.56 0.86 -17.21
C ILE A 71 5.70 0.51 -18.18
N ASN A 72 5.67 -0.67 -18.78
CA ASN A 72 6.79 -1.23 -19.53
C ASN A 72 6.93 -0.62 -20.93
N ASP A 73 5.82 -0.37 -21.61
CA ASP A 73 5.84 -0.08 -23.05
C ASP A 73 5.59 1.41 -23.34
N LEU A 74 4.97 2.13 -22.41
CA LEU A 74 4.54 3.52 -22.63
C LEU A 74 5.21 4.54 -21.70
N ILE A 75 5.10 4.34 -20.39
CA ILE A 75 5.57 5.31 -19.39
C ILE A 75 7.08 5.15 -19.16
N GLY A 76 7.53 3.93 -18.87
CA GLY A 76 8.92 3.61 -18.58
C GLY A 76 9.89 4.12 -19.65
N PRO A 77 9.68 3.83 -20.94
CA PRO A 77 10.54 4.31 -22.02
C PRO A 77 10.62 5.84 -22.11
N LYS A 78 9.52 6.55 -21.84
CA LYS A 78 9.48 8.03 -21.86
C LYS A 78 10.24 8.68 -20.71
N LEU A 79 10.46 7.94 -19.61
CA LEU A 79 11.19 8.43 -18.45
C LEU A 79 12.70 8.13 -18.49
N ILE A 80 13.18 7.36 -19.47
CA ILE A 80 14.61 7.09 -19.63
C ILE A 80 15.37 8.41 -19.83
N GLY A 81 16.45 8.61 -19.07
CA GLY A 81 17.25 9.82 -19.08
C GLY A 81 16.73 10.95 -18.17
N ALA A 82 15.52 10.84 -17.64
CA ALA A 82 15.01 11.79 -16.65
C ALA A 82 15.74 11.60 -15.30
N SER A 83 15.91 12.70 -14.56
CA SER A 83 16.51 12.67 -13.24
C SER A 83 15.53 12.14 -12.18
N VAL A 84 16.02 11.34 -11.23
CA VAL A 84 15.17 10.65 -10.23
C VAL A 84 14.56 11.58 -9.18
N ASP A 85 15.09 12.79 -9.04
CA ASP A 85 14.61 13.82 -8.11
C ASP A 85 13.40 14.62 -8.64
N ARG A 86 13.03 14.44 -9.92
CA ARG A 86 11.90 15.11 -10.56
C ARG A 86 10.54 14.50 -10.21
N ILE A 87 10.40 13.92 -9.01
CA ILE A 87 9.18 13.22 -8.57
C ILE A 87 7.93 14.08 -8.75
N HIS A 88 7.98 15.36 -8.39
CA HIS A 88 6.82 16.25 -8.50
C HIS A 88 6.41 16.52 -9.95
N GLU A 89 7.38 16.70 -10.85
CA GLU A 89 7.13 16.96 -12.26
C GLU A 89 6.59 15.70 -12.95
N ILE A 90 7.14 14.54 -12.62
CA ILE A 90 6.69 13.26 -13.18
C ILE A 90 5.31 12.89 -12.65
N ASP A 91 5.05 13.05 -11.34
CA ASP A 91 3.73 12.80 -10.77
C ASP A 91 2.68 13.72 -11.40
N LYS A 92 2.99 15.00 -11.61
CA LYS A 92 2.11 15.93 -12.31
C LYS A 92 1.87 15.50 -13.75
N TRP A 93 2.92 15.15 -14.49
CA TRP A 93 2.82 14.66 -15.86
C TRP A 93 1.98 13.38 -15.96
N LEU A 94 2.07 12.46 -15.00
CA LEU A 94 1.25 11.25 -14.94
C LEU A 94 -0.22 11.57 -14.73
N LEU A 95 -0.54 12.49 -13.82
CA LEU A 95 -1.91 12.94 -13.57
C LEU A 95 -2.50 13.64 -14.81
N GLU A 96 -1.72 14.49 -15.47
CA GLU A 96 -2.13 15.16 -16.72
C GLU A 96 -2.31 14.17 -17.88
N ALA A 97 -1.43 13.17 -18.00
CA ALA A 97 -1.52 12.13 -19.03
C ALA A 97 -2.73 11.19 -18.83
N ASP A 98 -3.07 10.91 -17.57
CA ASP A 98 -4.31 10.22 -17.21
C ASP A 98 -5.54 11.08 -17.56
N GLY A 99 -5.56 12.33 -17.11
CA GLY A 99 -6.60 13.30 -17.46
C GLY A 99 -7.96 13.04 -16.81
N THR A 100 -8.08 12.08 -15.88
CA THR A 100 -9.31 11.80 -15.14
C THR A 100 -9.14 12.12 -13.65
N GLU A 101 -10.20 12.56 -12.98
CA GLU A 101 -10.14 12.86 -11.54
C GLU A 101 -9.82 11.63 -10.68
N ASN A 102 -10.33 10.47 -11.10
CA ASN A 102 -10.24 9.21 -10.37
C ASN A 102 -9.14 8.29 -10.90
N ARG A 103 -8.23 8.75 -11.78
CA ARG A 103 -7.10 7.97 -12.29
C ARG A 103 -7.52 6.69 -13.05
N SER A 104 -8.69 6.70 -13.67
CA SER A 104 -9.29 5.51 -14.29
C SER A 104 -8.67 5.13 -15.64
N LYS A 105 -7.92 6.02 -16.29
CA LYS A 105 -7.35 5.77 -17.62
C LYS A 105 -6.02 5.02 -17.56
N LEU A 106 -5.07 5.51 -16.77
CA LEU A 106 -3.78 4.86 -16.54
C LEU A 106 -3.84 3.85 -15.38
N GLY A 107 -4.78 4.04 -14.45
CA GLY A 107 -4.90 3.26 -13.24
C GLY A 107 -4.09 3.85 -12.10
N SER A 108 -4.71 3.96 -10.92
CA SER A 108 -4.04 4.41 -9.70
C SER A 108 -2.84 3.53 -9.34
N ASN A 109 -2.93 2.22 -9.59
CA ASN A 109 -1.85 1.24 -9.43
C ASN A 109 -0.64 1.52 -10.33
N THR A 110 -0.85 1.95 -11.59
CA THR A 110 0.22 2.37 -12.50
C THR A 110 0.91 3.64 -12.00
N ILE A 111 0.12 4.67 -11.69
CA ILE A 111 0.65 5.98 -11.25
C ILE A 111 1.43 5.82 -9.94
N LEU A 112 0.86 5.10 -8.98
CA LEU A 112 1.50 4.83 -7.70
C LEU A 112 2.80 4.04 -7.86
N ALA A 113 2.86 3.10 -8.82
CA ALA A 113 4.10 2.36 -9.08
C ALA A 113 5.26 3.26 -9.48
N ILE A 114 5.04 4.19 -10.40
CA ILE A 114 6.08 5.11 -10.85
C ILE A 114 6.45 6.10 -9.73
N SER A 115 5.47 6.67 -9.04
CA SER A 115 5.70 7.62 -7.95
C SER A 115 6.53 6.99 -6.81
N LEU A 116 6.21 5.76 -6.39
CA LEU A 116 6.97 5.04 -5.36
C LEU A 116 8.38 4.66 -5.81
N LEU A 117 8.57 4.33 -7.09
CA LEU A 117 9.90 4.06 -7.63
C LEU A 117 10.78 5.31 -7.59
N LEU A 118 10.26 6.46 -8.00
CA LEU A 118 10.98 7.74 -7.94
C LEU A 118 11.29 8.13 -6.50
N LEU A 119 10.32 8.01 -5.59
CA LEU A 119 10.51 8.29 -4.17
C LEU A 119 11.67 7.47 -3.58
N LYS A 120 11.68 6.16 -3.83
CA LYS A 120 12.73 5.28 -3.34
C LYS A 120 14.07 5.54 -4.02
N ALA A 121 14.07 5.85 -5.32
CA ALA A 121 15.28 6.17 -6.06
C ALA A 121 15.92 7.46 -5.55
N GLY A 122 15.13 8.51 -5.33
CA GLY A 122 15.58 9.77 -4.74
C GLY A 122 16.13 9.59 -3.32
N ALA A 123 15.44 8.83 -2.46
CA ALA A 123 15.94 8.50 -1.13
C ALA A 123 17.28 7.73 -1.18
N LYS A 124 17.38 6.75 -2.09
CA LYS A 124 18.60 5.96 -2.31
C LYS A 124 19.74 6.80 -2.88
N ASP A 125 19.45 7.79 -3.71
CA ASP A 125 20.44 8.73 -4.21
C ASP A 125 20.98 9.64 -3.11
N ALA A 126 20.07 10.22 -2.34
CA ALA A 126 20.38 11.08 -1.20
C ALA A 126 21.06 10.35 -0.02
N GLY A 127 21.13 9.02 -0.06
CA GLY A 127 21.76 8.22 1.00
C GLY A 127 20.99 8.26 2.32
N VAL A 128 19.67 8.52 2.28
CA VAL A 128 18.82 8.62 3.47
C VAL A 128 17.68 7.60 3.45
N PRO A 129 17.14 7.22 4.61
CA PRO A 129 15.91 6.43 4.68
C PRO A 129 14.73 7.13 3.99
N VAL A 130 13.79 6.34 3.45
CA VAL A 130 12.62 6.86 2.71
C VAL A 130 11.80 7.86 3.53
N TYR A 131 11.58 7.62 4.83
CA TYR A 131 10.82 8.55 5.67
C TYR A 131 11.50 9.91 5.83
N VAL A 132 12.84 9.95 5.85
CA VAL A 132 13.62 11.21 5.88
C VAL A 132 13.46 11.93 4.55
N TYR A 133 13.55 11.20 3.44
CA TYR A 133 13.37 11.77 2.10
C TYR A 133 11.96 12.32 1.87
N ILE A 134 10.91 11.64 2.34
CA ILE A 134 9.54 12.17 2.35
C ILE A 134 9.47 13.50 3.09
N ASN A 135 10.10 13.61 4.26
CA ASN A 135 10.12 14.87 5.01
C ASN A 135 10.91 15.97 4.28
N GLN A 136 11.98 15.62 3.57
CA GLN A 136 12.73 16.56 2.71
C GLN A 136 11.87 17.06 1.54
N LEU A 137 11.14 16.16 0.87
CA LEU A 137 10.19 16.54 -0.18
C LEU A 137 9.08 17.45 0.37
N TYR A 138 8.54 17.13 1.54
CA TYR A 138 7.57 17.99 2.22
C TYR A 138 8.15 19.38 2.51
N LYS A 139 9.34 19.46 3.10
CA LYS A 139 10.09 20.72 3.34
C LYS A 139 10.31 21.54 2.09
N SER A 140 10.50 20.91 0.93
CA SER A 140 10.69 21.64 -0.33
C SER A 140 9.45 22.39 -0.81
N ARG A 141 8.26 22.09 -0.25
CA ARG A 141 6.97 22.67 -0.66
C ARG A 141 6.25 23.41 0.45
N HIS A 142 6.75 23.34 1.67
CA HIS A 142 6.12 23.90 2.86
C HIS A 142 7.18 24.60 3.70
N GLU A 143 6.91 25.86 4.09
CA GLU A 143 7.81 26.67 4.92
C GLU A 143 8.02 26.03 6.31
N GLU A 144 6.98 25.38 6.82
CA GLU A 144 7.02 24.61 8.07
C GLU A 144 6.97 23.11 7.75
N ALA A 145 7.90 22.35 8.35
CA ALA A 145 7.85 20.91 8.30
C ALA A 145 8.11 20.30 9.67
N PRO A 146 7.37 19.24 10.03
CA PRO A 146 7.53 18.61 11.32
C PRO A 146 8.94 18.04 11.46
N VAL A 147 9.53 18.26 12.64
CA VAL A 147 10.72 17.52 13.03
C VAL A 147 10.28 16.09 13.32
N ILE A 148 10.89 15.12 12.64
CA ILE A 148 10.61 13.70 12.89
C ILE A 148 11.23 13.34 14.23
N GLN A 149 10.43 13.41 15.30
CA GLN A 149 10.86 13.09 16.66
C GLN A 149 10.22 11.81 17.19
N ASN A 150 9.06 11.43 16.63
CA ASN A 150 8.23 10.36 17.16
C ASN A 150 7.92 9.31 16.10
N ILE A 151 7.77 8.07 16.54
CA ILE A 151 7.19 6.97 15.76
C ILE A 151 5.69 6.95 16.07
N PRO A 152 4.80 6.84 15.07
CA PRO A 152 3.36 6.76 15.32
C PRO A 152 3.02 5.54 16.17
N ALA A 153 2.12 5.71 17.15
CA ALA A 153 1.59 4.59 17.92
C ALA A 153 0.82 3.64 16.99
N PRO A 154 0.97 2.31 17.16
CA PRO A 154 0.25 1.36 16.32
C PRO A 154 -1.24 1.38 16.65
N ILE A 155 -2.08 1.39 15.61
CA ILE A 155 -3.50 1.09 15.72
C ILE A 155 -3.67 -0.34 15.20
N VAL A 156 -3.98 -1.27 16.09
CA VAL A 156 -3.99 -2.70 15.76
C VAL A 156 -5.42 -3.18 15.65
N ASN A 157 -5.81 -3.57 14.43
CA ASN A 157 -7.10 -4.20 14.21
C ASN A 157 -7.05 -5.69 14.59
N LEU A 158 -7.97 -6.13 15.45
CA LEU A 158 -7.99 -7.49 16.00
C LEU A 158 -9.26 -8.27 15.65
N ILE A 159 -10.43 -7.62 15.69
CA ILE A 159 -11.73 -8.26 15.48
C ILE A 159 -12.47 -7.53 14.37
N ASN A 160 -13.04 -8.30 13.44
CA ASN A 160 -13.81 -7.76 12.33
C ASN A 160 -15.26 -8.27 12.33
N GLY A 161 -16.16 -7.38 11.94
CA GLY A 161 -17.56 -7.64 11.69
C GLY A 161 -18.04 -7.06 10.35
N GLY A 162 -19.35 -6.94 10.22
CA GLY A 162 -20.01 -6.35 9.07
C GLY A 162 -19.72 -7.11 7.77
N SER A 163 -19.64 -6.37 6.66
CA SER A 163 -19.40 -6.92 5.32
C SER A 163 -18.06 -7.64 5.15
N HIS A 164 -17.12 -7.43 6.06
CA HIS A 164 -15.81 -8.05 6.04
C HIS A 164 -15.70 -9.23 7.00
N GLY A 165 -16.75 -9.55 7.79
CA GLY A 165 -16.72 -10.54 8.87
C GLY A 165 -18.04 -11.28 9.14
N SER A 166 -18.32 -11.61 10.41
CA SER A 166 -19.59 -12.23 10.81
C SER A 166 -20.74 -11.23 10.73
N LYS A 167 -21.88 -11.64 10.13
CA LYS A 167 -23.11 -10.83 10.07
C LYS A 167 -23.75 -10.55 11.44
N THR A 168 -23.22 -11.16 12.51
CA THR A 168 -23.70 -10.96 13.89
C THR A 168 -23.09 -9.73 14.57
N LEU A 169 -22.11 -9.07 13.94
CA LEU A 169 -21.39 -7.93 14.50
C LEU A 169 -21.47 -6.75 13.54
N ASP A 170 -22.16 -5.67 13.89
CA ASP A 170 -22.45 -4.58 12.94
C ASP A 170 -21.23 -3.70 12.64
N PHE A 171 -20.34 -3.51 13.62
CA PHE A 171 -19.12 -2.73 13.42
C PHE A 171 -18.09 -3.50 12.58
N GLN A 172 -17.46 -2.81 11.63
CA GLN A 172 -16.53 -3.45 10.69
C GLN A 172 -15.21 -3.86 11.32
N GLU A 173 -14.64 -3.03 12.20
CA GLU A 173 -13.32 -3.26 12.79
C GLU A 173 -13.28 -2.79 14.25
N PHE A 174 -12.65 -3.58 15.11
CA PHE A 174 -12.38 -3.25 16.50
C PHE A 174 -10.88 -3.21 16.71
N HIS A 175 -10.41 -2.04 17.10
CA HIS A 175 -8.99 -1.74 17.23
C HIS A 175 -8.57 -1.64 18.69
N ILE A 176 -7.31 -1.98 18.93
CA ILE A 176 -6.61 -1.60 20.15
C ILE A 176 -5.61 -0.51 19.81
N ILE A 177 -5.59 0.49 20.67
CA ILE A 177 -4.68 1.64 20.59
C ILE A 177 -3.87 1.64 21.87
N PRO A 178 -2.65 1.07 21.87
CA PRO A 178 -1.77 1.13 23.03
C PRO A 178 -1.43 2.58 23.40
N SER A 179 -1.14 2.82 24.67
CA SER A 179 -0.80 4.16 25.17
C SER A 179 0.33 4.80 24.36
N THR A 180 0.18 6.08 24.04
CA THR A 180 1.18 6.89 23.33
C THR A 180 2.44 7.15 24.17
N SER A 181 2.40 6.87 25.47
CA SER A 181 3.58 6.93 26.35
C SER A 181 4.52 5.72 26.19
N LEU A 182 4.09 4.65 25.53
CA LEU A 182 4.92 3.47 25.29
C LEU A 182 5.80 3.67 24.06
N SER A 183 6.99 3.07 24.07
CA SER A 183 7.76 2.91 22.83
C SER A 183 6.99 2.02 21.85
N PHE A 184 7.20 2.21 20.54
CA PHE A 184 6.56 1.38 19.52
C PHE A 184 6.78 -0.11 19.77
N ALA A 185 8.00 -0.51 20.16
CA ALA A 185 8.33 -1.90 20.47
C ALA A 185 7.48 -2.45 21.62
N LYS A 186 7.29 -1.68 22.70
CA LYS A 186 6.48 -2.11 23.85
C LYS A 186 4.98 -2.11 23.52
N ALA A 187 4.51 -1.12 22.78
CA ALA A 187 3.15 -1.07 22.27
C ALA A 187 2.82 -2.30 21.38
N LEU A 188 3.75 -2.70 20.52
CA LEU A 188 3.62 -3.88 19.67
C LEU A 188 3.61 -5.18 20.50
N GLU A 189 4.53 -5.32 21.46
CA GLU A 189 4.57 -6.48 22.38
C GLU A 189 3.24 -6.66 23.11
N HIS A 190 2.68 -5.57 23.66
CA HIS A 190 1.38 -5.60 24.32
C HIS A 190 0.26 -5.97 23.35
N SER A 191 0.29 -5.43 22.12
CA SER A 191 -0.73 -5.74 21.11
C SER A 191 -0.72 -7.21 20.72
N VAL A 192 0.47 -7.82 20.58
CA VAL A 192 0.62 -9.26 20.30
C VAL A 192 0.12 -10.10 21.47
N ALA A 193 0.47 -9.73 22.71
CA ALA A 193 -0.03 -10.43 23.89
C ALA A 193 -1.57 -10.38 23.99
N ILE A 194 -2.17 -9.23 23.68
CA ILE A 194 -3.63 -9.10 23.67
C ILE A 194 -4.25 -9.95 22.54
N TYR A 195 -3.66 -9.94 21.34
CA TYR A 195 -4.08 -10.78 20.22
C TYR A 195 -4.11 -12.27 20.61
N GLN A 196 -3.05 -12.79 21.22
CA GLN A 196 -2.97 -14.19 21.68
C GLN A 196 -4.01 -14.51 22.77
N ASN A 197 -4.22 -13.59 23.71
CA ASN A 197 -5.24 -13.79 24.75
C ASN A 197 -6.66 -13.75 24.18
N ILE A 198 -6.94 -12.89 23.20
CA ILE A 198 -8.22 -12.89 22.49
C ILE A 198 -8.43 -14.24 21.81
N GLN A 199 -7.41 -14.79 21.16
CA GLN A 199 -7.49 -16.13 20.55
C GLN A 199 -7.94 -17.17 21.58
N HIS A 200 -7.27 -17.26 22.73
CA HIS A 200 -7.63 -18.20 23.78
C HIS A 200 -9.07 -18.01 24.31
N VAL A 201 -9.51 -16.76 24.49
CA VAL A 201 -10.89 -16.47 24.95
C VAL A 201 -11.91 -16.91 23.90
N LEU A 202 -11.65 -16.69 22.62
CA LEU A 202 -12.56 -17.08 21.54
C LEU A 202 -12.64 -18.59 21.34
N GLU A 203 -11.51 -19.30 21.48
CA GLU A 203 -11.43 -20.76 21.48
C GLU A 203 -12.18 -21.35 22.69
N TYR A 204 -11.92 -20.84 23.90
CA TYR A 204 -12.60 -21.28 25.12
C TYR A 204 -14.13 -21.11 25.03
N ARG A 205 -14.60 -20.02 24.44
CA ARG A 205 -16.03 -19.75 24.26
C ARG A 205 -16.65 -20.47 23.05
N ASN A 206 -15.84 -21.13 22.22
CA ASN A 206 -16.28 -21.81 21.01
C ASN A 206 -17.05 -20.88 20.04
N VAL A 207 -16.60 -19.62 19.89
CA VAL A 207 -17.26 -18.59 19.07
C VAL A 207 -16.37 -18.02 17.97
N GLY A 208 -15.12 -18.45 17.84
CA GLY A 208 -14.16 -17.87 16.91
C GLY A 208 -14.10 -18.55 15.55
N THR A 209 -14.13 -17.77 14.46
CA THR A 209 -13.47 -18.15 13.19
C THR A 209 -12.24 -17.26 12.98
N PHE A 210 -11.11 -17.88 12.64
CA PHE A 210 -9.83 -17.20 12.44
C PHE A 210 -9.51 -17.10 10.94
N SER A 211 -9.10 -15.92 10.47
CA SER A 211 -8.56 -15.78 9.11
C SER A 211 -7.06 -15.61 9.13
N LEU A 212 -6.37 -16.61 8.60
CA LEU A 212 -4.94 -16.57 8.33
C LEU A 212 -4.55 -15.47 7.32
N ALA A 213 -5.44 -15.10 6.41
CA ALA A 213 -5.15 -14.12 5.36
C ALA A 213 -5.07 -12.67 5.88
N THR A 214 -5.86 -12.34 6.90
CA THR A 214 -5.92 -10.99 7.48
C THR A 214 -5.25 -10.89 8.86
N GLY A 215 -5.02 -12.03 9.53
CA GLY A 215 -4.54 -12.06 10.91
C GLY A 215 -5.58 -11.53 11.89
N ARG A 216 -6.87 -11.70 11.59
CA ARG A 216 -8.00 -11.12 12.35
C ARG A 216 -8.99 -12.19 12.78
N PHE A 217 -9.72 -11.90 13.85
CA PHE A 217 -10.79 -12.75 14.36
C PHE A 217 -12.16 -12.32 13.85
N TYR A 218 -13.00 -13.31 13.55
CA TYR A 218 -14.37 -13.15 13.07
C TYR A 218 -15.31 -13.94 13.97
N PRO A 219 -15.51 -13.49 15.21
CA PRO A 219 -16.36 -14.21 16.14
C PRO A 219 -17.82 -14.17 15.67
N SER A 220 -18.49 -15.31 15.73
CA SER A 220 -19.93 -15.42 15.53
C SER A 220 -20.57 -15.75 16.87
N ALA A 221 -20.92 -14.72 17.62
CA ALA A 221 -21.76 -14.89 18.80
C ALA A 221 -23.19 -15.16 18.34
N THR A 222 -23.61 -16.44 18.36
CA THR A 222 -25.04 -16.72 18.39
C THR A 222 -25.48 -16.55 19.84
N ASN A 223 -26.41 -15.63 20.11
CA ASN A 223 -27.10 -15.59 21.38
C ASN A 223 -27.89 -16.90 21.52
N LYS A 224 -27.26 -17.92 22.12
CA LYS A 224 -27.97 -19.03 22.73
C LYS A 224 -27.66 -18.97 24.22
N HIS A 225 -28.69 -18.52 24.95
CA HIS A 225 -28.84 -18.39 26.40
C HIS A 225 -28.45 -17.02 26.98
#